data_AF-A0A7Y3B3I5-F1
#
_entry.id   AF-A0A7Y3B3I5-F1
#
_cell.length_a   1.000
_cell.length_b   1.000
_cell.length_c   1.000
_cell.angle_alpha   90.00
_cell.angle_beta   90.00
_cell.angle_gamma   90.00
#
_symmetry.space_group_name_H-M   'P 1'
#
loop_
_entity.id
_entity.type
_entity.pdbx_description
1 polymer ?
#
loop_
_entity_poly.entity_id
_entity_poly.type
_entity_poly.pdbx_seq_one_letter_code
_entity_poly.pdbx_strand_id
1 'polypeptide(L)' 'MFRVHLKERPPHNYRETYPTPEQAGQLTFLLDHLLDEGFMLINTLSATVSTPMGEGEIDALVAAMDRGFRKLGSV' A
#
# COMPACT_ATOMS: atom_id res chain seq x y z
N MET A 1 7.31 10.99 3.07
CA MET A 1 7.34 9.73 2.29
C MET A 1 7.10 8.58 3.24
N PHE A 2 6.27 7.62 2.86
CA PHE A 2 6.03 6.39 3.64
C PHE A 2 5.96 5.18 2.71
N ARG A 3 6.06 3.98 3.29
CA ARG A 3 5.86 2.70 2.61
C ARG A 3 4.99 1.81 3.47
N VAL A 4 4.01 1.14 2.83
CA VAL A 4 3.19 0.13 3.49
C VAL A 4 3.86 -1.23 3.32
N HIS A 5 4.13 -1.91 4.43
CA HIS A 5 4.68 -3.26 4.43
C HIS A 5 3.56 -4.27 4.74
N LEU A 6 3.31 -5.21 3.82
CA LEU A 6 2.38 -6.33 4.03
C LEU A 6 3.06 -7.44 4.85
N LYS A 7 3.51 -7.08 6.05
CA LYS A 7 4.17 -7.96 7.02
C LYS A 7 3.57 -7.71 8.38
N GLU A 8 3.33 -8.77 9.14
CA GLU A 8 2.83 -8.69 10.53
C GLU A 8 3.79 -7.88 11.43
N ARG A 9 5.10 -8.03 11.20
CA ARG A 9 6.14 -7.36 11.96
C ARG A 9 6.86 -6.30 11.11
N PRO A 10 7.11 -5.10 11.65
CA PRO A 10 7.92 -4.09 10.98
C PRO A 10 9.33 -4.63 10.66
N PRO A 11 9.89 -4.33 9.47
CA PRO A 11 11.24 -4.75 9.13
C PRO A 11 12.29 -3.99 9.95
N HIS A 12 13.27 -4.69 10.52
CA HIS A 12 14.35 -4.11 11.31
C HIS A 12 15.58 -3.75 10.47
N ASN A 13 15.72 -4.36 9.30
CA ASN A 13 16.83 -4.10 8.38
C ASN A 13 16.35 -4.17 6.93
N TYR A 14 17.19 -3.70 6.01
CA TYR A 14 16.84 -3.62 4.59
C TYR A 14 16.54 -4.98 3.95
N ARG A 15 17.12 -6.08 4.44
CA ARG A 15 16.87 -7.42 3.87
C ARG A 15 15.46 -7.91 4.18
N GLU A 16 14.93 -7.55 5.34
CA GLU A 16 13.56 -7.90 5.71
C GLU A 16 12.51 -7.18 4.84
N THR A 17 12.91 -6.17 4.05
CA THR A 17 12.00 -5.46 3.14
C THR A 17 11.74 -6.21 1.83
N TYR A 18 12.50 -7.28 1.53
CA TYR A 18 12.21 -8.13 0.38
C TYR A 18 10.94 -8.96 0.65
N PRO A 19 9.97 -8.97 -0.29
CA PRO A 19 8.76 -9.77 -0.14
C PRO A 19 9.05 -11.25 -0.42
N THR A 20 8.33 -12.14 0.23
CA THR A 20 8.16 -13.52 -0.24
C THR A 20 7.33 -13.54 -1.54
N PRO A 21 7.29 -14.64 -2.32
CA PRO A 21 6.44 -14.72 -3.51
C PRO A 21 4.96 -14.43 -3.22
N GLU A 22 4.45 -14.89 -2.08
CA GLU A 22 3.08 -14.59 -1.62
C GLU A 22 2.89 -13.10 -1.36
N GLN A 23 3.79 -12.48 -0.59
CA GLN A 23 3.75 -11.03 -0.30
C GLN A 23 3.88 -10.20 -1.57
N ALA A 24 4.64 -10.66 -2.57
CA ALA A 24 4.76 -10.01 -3.86
C ALA A 24 3.42 -10.03 -4.61
N GLY A 25 2.69 -11.16 -4.60
CA GLY A 25 1.35 -11.26 -5.17
C GLY A 25 0.34 -10.34 -4.48
N GLN A 26 0.34 -10.30 -3.15
CA GLN A 26 -0.51 -9.39 -2.38
C GLN A 26 -0.18 -7.91 -2.66
N LEU A 27 1.11 -7.59 -2.81
CA LEU A 27 1.57 -6.25 -3.16
C LEU A 27 1.09 -5.84 -4.55
N THR A 28 1.20 -6.73 -5.55
CA THR A 28 0.70 -6.45 -6.90
C THR A 28 -0.80 -6.23 -6.89
N PHE A 29 -1.55 -7.11 -6.23
CA PHE A 29 -3.00 -6.97 -6.09
C PHE A 29 -3.40 -5.62 -5.49
N LEU A 30 -2.73 -5.19 -4.42
CA LEU A 30 -3.08 -3.93 -3.76
C LEU A 30 -2.69 -2.71 -4.61
N LEU A 31 -1.58 -2.78 -5.35
CA LEU A 31 -1.21 -1.72 -6.30
C LEU A 31 -2.24 -1.57 -7.41
N ASP A 32 -2.70 -2.68 -7.99
CA ASP A 32 -3.73 -2.68 -9.04
C ASP A 32 -5.06 -2.13 -8.50
N HIS A 33 -5.49 -2.58 -7.31
CA HIS A 33 -6.69 -2.06 -6.66
C HIS A 33 -6.60 -0.55 -6.38
N LEU A 34 -5.47 -0.07 -5.87
CA LEU A 34 -5.28 1.36 -5.60
C LEU A 34 -5.28 2.18 -6.90
N LEU A 35 -4.70 1.63 -7.97
CA LEU A 35 -4.72 2.28 -9.28
C LEU A 35 -6.15 2.41 -9.82
N ASP A 36 -6.96 1.35 -9.69
CA ASP A 36 -8.39 1.36 -10.07
C ASP A 36 -9.20 2.37 -9.22
N GLU A 37 -8.82 2.58 -7.96
CA GLU A 37 -9.39 3.59 -7.05
C GLU A 37 -8.84 5.01 -7.30
N GLY A 38 -7.95 5.19 -8.29
CA GLY A 38 -7.40 6.49 -8.68
C GLY A 38 -6.10 6.90 -7.96
N PHE A 39 -5.49 6.00 -7.20
CA PHE A 39 -4.24 6.23 -6.47
C PHE A 39 -3.05 5.54 -7.13
N MET A 40 -2.10 6.34 -7.60
CA MET A 40 -0.84 5.84 -8.13
C MET A 40 0.22 5.83 -7.04
N LEU A 41 0.67 4.63 -6.67
CA LEU A 41 1.79 4.45 -5.74
C LEU A 41 3.02 3.93 -6.48
N ILE A 42 4.20 4.12 -5.88
CA ILE A 42 5.42 3.47 -6.35
C ILE A 42 5.24 1.97 -6.20
N ASN A 43 5.79 1.17 -7.13
CA ASN A 43 5.71 -0.30 -7.19
C ASN A 43 6.13 -1.06 -5.91
N THR A 44 6.60 -0.36 -4.89
CA THR A 44 6.93 -0.89 -3.56
C THR A 44 5.86 -0.61 -2.52
N LEU A 45 4.67 -0.12 -2.92
CA LEU A 45 3.64 0.44 -2.02
C LEU A 45 4.14 1.66 -1.24
N SER A 46 5.03 2.42 -1.86
CA SER A 46 5.56 3.67 -1.31
C SER A 46 4.81 4.87 -1.87
N ALA A 47 4.63 5.90 -1.04
CA ALA A 47 3.95 7.13 -1.41
C ALA A 47 4.66 8.36 -0.83
N THR A 48 4.53 9.48 -1.54
CA THR A 48 4.88 10.82 -1.06
C THR A 48 3.63 11.69 -1.07
N VAL A 49 3.50 12.54 -0.06
CA VAL A 49 2.40 13.51 0.04
C VAL A 49 2.92 14.85 -0.45
N SER A 50 2.14 15.56 -1.26
CA SER A 50 2.50 16.88 -1.77
C SER A 50 1.96 17.99 -0.88
N THR A 51 2.56 19.18 -0.95
CA THR A 51 2.14 20.33 -0.13
C THR A 51 0.67 20.75 -0.26
N PRO A 52 -0.02 20.64 -1.41
CA PRO A 52 -1.44 20.99 -1.49
C PRO A 52 -2.40 19.92 -0.97
N MET A 53 -1.94 18.70 -0.69
CA MET A 53 -2.83 17.65 -0.16
C MET A 53 -3.26 17.98 1.27
N GLY A 54 -4.56 17.88 1.54
CA GLY A 54 -5.15 18.05 2.85
C GLY A 54 -5.77 16.75 3.37
N GLU A 55 -6.62 16.88 4.39
CA GLU A 55 -7.29 15.74 5.03
C GLU A 55 -8.14 14.95 4.02
N GLY A 56 -8.82 15.61 3.09
CA GLY A 56 -9.69 14.95 2.11
C GLY A 56 -8.96 13.94 1.21
N GLU A 57 -7.78 14.30 0.68
CA GLU A 57 -6.98 13.37 -0.12
C GLU A 57 -6.42 12.21 0.72
N ILE A 58 -6.04 12.49 1.98
CA ILE A 58 -5.53 11.47 2.90
C ILE A 58 -6.64 10.49 3.29
N ASP A 59 -7.83 10.97 3.62
CA ASP A 59 -8.99 10.16 3.97
C ASP A 59 -9.42 9.28 2.81
N ALA A 60 -9.41 9.82 1.59
CA ALA A 60 -9.70 9.05 0.38
C ALA A 60 -8.68 7.90 0.18
N LEU A 61 -7.38 8.15 0.42
CA LEU A 61 -6.35 7.12 0.35
C LEU A 61 -6.55 6.05 1.45
N VAL A 62 -6.83 6.47 2.68
CA VAL A 62 -7.09 5.55 3.80
C VAL A 62 -8.31 4.67 3.50
N ALA A 63 -9.39 5.24 2.96
CA ALA A 63 -10.58 4.49 2.58
C ALA A 63 -10.30 3.49 1.44
N ALA A 64 -9.50 3.87 0.45
CA ALA A 64 -9.10 2.98 -0.65
C ALA A 64 -8.22 1.81 -0.13
N MET A 65 -7.28 2.09 0.77
CA MET A 65 -6.46 1.07 1.44
C MET A 65 -7.32 0.09 2.24
N ASP A 66 -8.25 0.59 3.06
CA ASP A 66 -9.17 -0.22 3.86
C ASP A 66 -10.01 -1.18 2.98
N ARG A 67 -10.57 -0.69 1.86
CA ARG A 67 -11.23 -1.55 0.87
C ARG A 67 -10.28 -2.61 0.30
N GLY A 68 -9.04 -2.23 -0.03
CA GLY A 68 -8.03 -3.15 -0.55
C GLY A 68 -7.66 -4.25 0.43
N PHE A 69 -7.46 -3.92 1.71
CA PHE A 69 -7.15 -4.89 2.76
C PHE A 69 -8.30 -5.86 3.02
N ARG A 70 -9.55 -5.39 3.00
CA ARG A 70 -10.72 -6.28 3.11
C ARG A 70 -10.80 -7.26 1.95
N LYS A 71 -10.51 -6.81 0.73
CA LYS A 71 -10.44 -7.70 -0.44
C LYS A 71 -9.35 -8.75 -0.23
N LEU A 72 -8.12 -8.36 0.15
CA LEU A 72 -7.02 -9.29 0.42
C LEU A 72 -7.34 -10.34 1.50
N GLY A 73 -8.01 -9.94 2.59
CA GLY A 73 -8.40 -10.88 3.66
C GLY A 73 -9.56 -11.82 3.30
N SER A 74 -10.18 -11.63 2.13
CA SER A 74 -11.27 -12.47 1.61
C SER A 74 -10.82 -13.43 0.50
N VAL A 75 -9.56 -13.35 0.07
CA VAL A 75 -8.90 -14.27 -0.87
C VAL A 75 -8.12 -15.33 -0.10
#